data_AF-A0A8C9PPU6-F1
#
_entry.id   AF-A0A8C9PPU6-F1
#
_cell.length_a   1.000
_cell.length_b   1.000
_cell.length_c   1.000
_cell.angle_alpha   90.00
_cell.angle_beta   90.00
_cell.angle_gamma   90.00
#
_symmetry.space_group_name_H-M   'P 1'
#
loop_
_entity.id
_entity.type
_entity.pdbx_description
1 polymer ?
#
loop_
_entity_poly.entity_id
_entity_poly.type
_entity_poly.pdbx_seq_one_letter_code
_entity_poly.pdbx_strand_id
1 'polypeptide(L)' 'TGWGSGIRSGEGSGHVSHFISADVHSGDEMFDPSEKYKMDHKRRGLALIFNHERFYWQLMLPERRGTSADRENLTRR' A
#
# COMPACT_ATOMS: atom_id res chain seq x y z
N THR A 1 -60.41 3.07 22.11
CA THR A 1 -59.15 2.49 21.63
C THR A 1 -58.83 3.13 20.29
N GLY A 2 -57.96 4.15 20.31
CA GLY A 2 -57.75 5.10 19.20
C GLY A 2 -56.64 4.66 18.22
N TRP A 3 -56.78 5.17 16.99
CA TRP A 3 -56.01 4.90 15.77
C TRP A 3 -54.66 5.65 15.71
N GLY A 4 -53.68 5.11 14.97
CA GLY A 4 -52.87 5.90 14.02
C GLY A 4 -51.32 5.84 14.08
N SER A 5 -50.73 5.94 12.88
CA SER A 5 -49.32 6.23 12.49
C SER A 5 -48.37 5.01 12.39
N GLY A 6 -47.77 4.65 11.24
CA GLY A 6 -47.01 5.48 10.28
C GLY A 6 -45.70 5.89 10.96
N ILE A 7 -44.48 5.59 10.49
CA ILE A 7 -43.81 6.10 9.29
C ILE A 7 -42.54 5.27 9.02
N ARG A 8 -42.19 5.12 7.73
CA ARG A 8 -40.93 4.62 7.13
C ARG A 8 -39.65 5.13 7.83
N SER A 9 -38.67 4.24 7.93
CA SER A 9 -37.26 4.61 7.79
C SER A 9 -36.56 3.56 6.93
N GLY A 10 -36.37 3.92 5.66
CA GLY A 10 -35.37 3.27 4.83
C GLY A 10 -34.02 3.87 5.19
N GLU A 11 -33.06 3.01 5.50
CA GLU A 11 -31.64 3.36 5.44
C GLU A 11 -30.96 2.30 4.60
N GLY A 12 -30.87 2.61 3.30
CA GLY A 12 -29.91 1.96 2.42
C GLY A 12 -28.52 2.44 2.81
N SER A 13 -27.87 1.71 3.71
CA SER A 13 -26.41 1.74 3.80
C SER A 13 -25.91 0.64 2.87
N GLY A 14 -25.64 1.02 1.62
CA GLY A 14 -24.96 0.18 0.65
C GLY A 14 -23.51 -0.02 1.09
N HIS A 15 -23.27 -0.87 2.08
CA HIS A 15 -21.96 -1.43 2.33
C HIS A 15 -21.74 -2.46 1.21
N VAL A 16 -21.11 -2.03 0.11
CA VAL A 16 -20.65 -2.95 -0.93
C VAL A 16 -19.41 -3.62 -0.39
N SER A 17 -19.63 -4.68 0.40
CA SER A 17 -18.60 -5.68 0.66
C SER A 17 -18.20 -6.26 -0.69
N HIS A 18 -16.98 -5.96 -1.16
CA HIS A 18 -16.40 -6.70 -2.27
C HIS A 18 -16.12 -8.12 -1.76
N PHE A 19 -17.13 -9.00 -1.83
CA PHE A 19 -16.95 -10.43 -1.60
C PHE A 19 -16.26 -11.00 -2.84
N ILE A 20 -14.97 -11.29 -2.70
CA ILE A 20 -14.25 -12.09 -3.67
C ILE A 20 -14.74 -13.53 -3.44
N SER A 21 -15.46 -14.12 -4.40
CA SER A 21 -15.83 -15.53 -4.35
C SER A 21 -14.55 -16.34 -4.52
N ALA A 22 -14.01 -16.85 -3.42
CA ALA A 22 -12.89 -17.78 -3.46
C ALA A 22 -13.44 -19.19 -3.71
N ASP A 23 -13.01 -19.83 -4.80
CA ASP A 23 -13.26 -21.24 -5.02
C ASP A 23 -12.47 -22.05 -3.99
N VAL A 24 -13.19 -22.77 -3.12
CA VAL A 24 -12.61 -23.66 -2.09
C VAL A 24 -11.77 -24.74 -2.80
N HIS A 25 -10.46 -24.52 -2.87
CA HIS A 25 -9.51 -25.61 -2.91
C HIS A 25 -9.42 -26.16 -1.49
N SER A 26 -9.64 -27.46 -1.33
CA SER A 26 -9.52 -28.17 -0.05
C SER A 26 -8.05 -28.20 0.39
N GLY A 27 -7.57 -27.08 0.88
CA GLY A 27 -6.25 -26.84 1.43
C GLY A 27 -6.37 -25.61 2.30
N ASP A 28 -6.08 -25.78 3.58
CA ASP A 28 -6.34 -24.90 4.71
C ASP A 28 -5.47 -23.61 4.68
N GLU A 29 -5.50 -22.86 3.58
CA GLU A 29 -4.95 -21.50 3.53
C GLU A 29 -6.03 -20.53 4.04
N MET A 30 -6.24 -20.56 5.35
CA MET A 30 -7.05 -19.57 6.02
C MET A 30 -6.35 -18.21 5.90
N PHE A 31 -7.01 -17.24 5.26
CA PHE A 31 -6.51 -15.87 5.15
C PHE A 31 -6.32 -15.27 6.55
N ASP A 32 -5.06 -15.07 6.97
CA ASP A 32 -4.73 -14.36 8.20
C ASP A 32 -4.59 -12.85 7.90
N PRO A 33 -5.53 -11.99 8.35
CA PRO A 33 -5.45 -10.55 8.12
C PRO A 33 -4.25 -9.89 8.83
N SER A 34 -3.57 -10.60 9.73
CA SER A 34 -2.39 -10.14 10.45
C SER A 34 -1.08 -10.75 9.95
N GLU A 35 -1.11 -11.52 8.86
CA GLU A 35 0.07 -12.16 8.29
C GLU A 35 1.17 -11.12 7.97
N LYS A 36 2.43 -11.46 8.28
CA LYS A 36 3.59 -10.59 8.06
C LYS A 36 4.58 -11.26 7.10
N TYR A 37 5.26 -10.44 6.30
CA TYR A 37 6.38 -10.91 5.48
C TYR A 37 7.41 -11.65 6.34
N LYS A 38 7.87 -12.81 5.85
CA LYS A 38 8.94 -13.58 6.47
C LYS A 38 10.28 -12.83 6.35
N MET A 39 10.70 -12.17 7.43
CA MET A 39 11.91 -11.34 7.49
C MET A 39 13.12 -12.04 8.14
N ASP A 40 13.02 -13.33 8.44
CA ASP A 40 14.04 -14.15 9.16
C ASP A 40 15.14 -14.74 8.26
N HIS A 41 15.24 -14.28 7.01
CA HIS A 41 16.32 -14.66 6.10
C HIS A 41 17.69 -14.21 6.63
N LYS A 42 18.76 -14.95 6.30
CA LYS A 42 20.15 -14.66 6.73
C LYS A 42 20.61 -13.21 6.47
N ARG A 43 20.05 -12.55 5.45
CA ARG A 43 20.30 -11.15 5.10
C ARG A 43 18.99 -10.50 4.66
N ARG A 44 18.82 -9.21 4.94
CA ARG A 44 17.66 -8.41 4.47
C ARG A 44 17.58 -8.30 2.95
N GLY A 45 18.72 -8.15 2.28
CA GLY A 45 18.82 -7.98 0.83
C GLY A 45 19.74 -6.82 0.41
N LEU A 46 19.79 -6.55 -0.89
CA LEU A 46 20.51 -5.41 -1.49
C LEU A 46 19.57 -4.23 -1.67
N ALA A 47 20.07 -3.01 -1.48
CA ALA A 47 19.37 -1.80 -1.89
C ALA A 47 20.27 -1.01 -2.85
N LEU A 48 19.73 -0.70 -4.03
CA LEU A 48 20.40 0.10 -5.05
C LEU A 48 19.91 1.54 -4.94
N ILE A 49 20.83 2.50 -4.93
CA ILE A 49 20.53 3.93 -4.90
C ILE A 49 21.02 4.53 -6.21
N PHE A 50 20.09 4.93 -7.08
CA PHE A 50 20.39 5.67 -8.30
C PHE A 50 20.31 7.17 -8.01
N ASN A 51 21.46 7.82 -7.90
CA ASN A 51 21.55 9.25 -7.60
C ASN A 51 21.96 10.04 -8.84
N HIS A 52 21.04 10.82 -9.41
CA HIS A 52 21.31 11.67 -10.57
C HIS A 52 21.41 13.14 -10.15
N GLU A 53 22.61 13.72 -10.29
CA GLU A 53 22.90 15.12 -9.92
C GLU A 53 22.79 16.08 -11.11
N ARG A 54 23.33 15.66 -12.26
CA ARG A 54 23.40 16.45 -13.48
C ARG A 54 22.79 15.66 -14.63
N PHE A 55 22.21 16.38 -15.58
CA PHE A 55 21.49 15.80 -16.72
C PHE A 55 22.14 16.19 -18.04
N TYR A 56 21.82 15.43 -19.08
CA TYR A 56 22.21 15.77 -20.44
C TYR A 56 21.63 17.14 -20.83
N TRP A 57 22.47 18.02 -21.39
CA TRP A 57 22.15 19.44 -21.51
C TRP A 57 20.94 19.73 -22.40
N GLN A 58 20.68 18.93 -23.44
CA GLN A 58 19.52 19.10 -24.32
C GLN A 58 18.19 18.85 -23.61
N LEU A 59 18.21 18.19 -22.44
CA LEU A 59 17.01 17.98 -21.62
C LEU A 59 16.60 19.26 -20.88
N MET A 60 17.47 20.28 -20.83
CA MET A 60 17.22 21.55 -20.15
C MET A 60 16.74 21.40 -18.69
N LEU A 61 17.15 20.32 -18.02
CA LEU A 61 16.79 20.06 -16.62
C LEU A 61 17.78 20.74 -15.66
N PRO A 62 17.30 21.27 -14.52
CA PRO A 62 18.17 21.87 -13.52
C PRO A 62 19.00 20.80 -12.81
N GLU A 63 20.14 21.23 -12.27
CA GLU A 63 20.95 20.43 -11.36
C GLU A 63 20.18 20.16 -10.06
N ARG A 64 20.25 18.92 -9.54
CA ARG A 64 19.62 18.51 -8.29
C ARG A 64 20.56 18.70 -7.11
N ARG A 65 20.86 19.94 -6.74
CA ARG A 65 21.74 20.26 -5.61
C ARG A 65 21.22 19.63 -4.31
N GLY A 66 22.13 19.09 -3.50
CA GLY A 66 21.80 18.43 -2.22
C GLY A 66 21.51 16.93 -2.31
N THR A 67 21.21 16.39 -3.50
CA THR A 67 20.93 14.94 -3.65
C THR A 67 22.13 14.04 -3.35
N SER A 68 23.36 14.58 -3.39
CA SER A 68 24.56 13.89 -2.92
C SER A 68 24.51 13.63 -1.41
N ALA A 69 24.05 14.62 -0.63
CA ALA A 69 23.84 14.47 0.81
C ALA A 69 22.71 13.46 1.10
N ASP A 70 21.63 13.49 0.32
CA ASP A 70 20.55 12.50 0.43
C ASP A 70 21.07 11.08 0.19
N ARG A 71 21.84 10.87 -0.88
CA ARG A 71 22.48 9.58 -1.18
C ARG A 71 23.35 9.13 -0.02
N GLU A 72 24.15 10.01 0.55
CA GLU A 72 25.00 9.67 1.69
C GLU A 72 24.18 9.29 2.93
N ASN A 73 23.14 10.05 3.24
CA ASN A 73 22.26 9.77 4.38
C ASN A 73 21.51 8.45 4.19
N LEU A 74 21.08 8.12 2.97
CA LEU A 74 20.44 6.85 2.64
C LEU A 74 21.42 5.66 2.61
N THR A 75 22.70 5.93 2.36
CA THR A 75 23.76 4.91 2.37
C THR A 75 24.20 4.59 3.79
N ARG A 76 24.27 5.61 4.66
CA ARG A 76 24.56 5.44 6.09
C ARG A 76 23.43 4.64 6.72
N ARG A 77 23.74 3.37 7.01
CA ARG A 77 22.91 2.44 7.77
C ARG A 77 23.48 2.27 9.16
#